data_AF-A0A3D4PV12-F1
#
_entry.id   AF-A0A3D4PV12-F1
#
_cell.length_a   1.000
_cell.length_b   1.000
_cell.length_c   1.000
_cell.angle_alpha   90.00
_cell.angle_beta   90.00
_cell.angle_gamma   90.00
#
_symmetry.space_group_name_H-M   'P 1'
#
loop_
_entity.id
_entity.type
_entity.pdbx_description
1 polymer ?
#
loop_
_entity_poly.entity_id
_entity_poly.type
_entity_poly.pdbx_seq_one_letter_code
_entity_poly.pdbx_strand_id
1 'polypeptide(L)'
;MRNIENMSEPALAPRNPFGGVVIVWGAAFVAAIAIGIFVTEELRVQWLLIGFGGAVLLSFALQLWYGQTSGFIFRTAASVLGALLLLGMVSAGFGLAALIPT
;
A
#
# COMPACT_ATOMS: atom_id res chain seq x y z
N MET A 1 -43.03 17.32 25.92
CA MET A 1 -42.47 16.33 24.97
C MET A 1 -41.46 17.05 24.10
N ARG A 2 -40.15 16.86 24.31
CA ARG A 2 -39.10 17.47 23.47
C ARG A 2 -38.81 16.48 22.33
N ASN A 3 -39.34 16.77 21.15
CA ASN A 3 -38.92 16.13 19.91
C ASN A 3 -37.58 16.75 19.53
N ILE A 4 -36.47 16.19 20.02
CA ILE A 4 -35.16 16.48 19.43
C ILE A 4 -35.17 15.67 18.13
N GLU A 5 -35.45 16.40 17.06
CA GLU A 5 -35.39 15.93 15.69
C GLU A 5 -34.21 14.98 15.51
N ASN A 6 -34.45 13.89 14.79
CA ASN A 6 -33.41 13.10 14.17
C ASN A 6 -32.31 14.06 13.65
N MET A 7 -31.20 14.16 14.38
CA MET A 7 -29.93 14.58 13.79
C MET A 7 -29.53 13.44 12.87
N SER A 8 -30.24 13.34 11.74
CA SER A 8 -29.85 12.58 10.58
C SER A 8 -28.64 13.35 10.06
N GLU A 9 -27.48 13.05 10.62
CA GLU A 9 -26.19 13.47 10.09
C GLU A 9 -26.29 13.33 8.57
N PRO A 10 -25.94 14.36 7.78
CA PRO A 10 -26.00 14.23 6.35
C PRO A 10 -25.13 13.02 6.01
N ALA A 11 -25.76 11.95 5.51
CA ALA A 11 -25.06 10.78 5.00
C ALA A 11 -24.31 11.24 3.75
N LEU A 12 -23.18 11.91 3.96
CA LEU A 12 -22.19 12.25 2.96
C LEU A 12 -21.89 10.92 2.27
N ALA A 13 -22.23 10.85 0.99
CA ALA A 13 -22.12 9.65 0.16
C ALA A 13 -20.85 8.86 0.51
N PRO A 14 -20.91 7.53 0.71
CA PRO A 14 -19.76 6.76 1.17
C PRO A 14 -18.55 6.98 0.25
N ARG A 15 -17.65 7.89 0.63
CA ARG A 15 -16.35 8.02 -0.04
C ARG A 15 -15.67 6.68 0.19
N ASN A 16 -15.30 5.97 -0.88
CA ASN A 16 -14.74 4.63 -0.75
C ASN A 16 -13.49 4.69 0.17
N PRO A 17 -13.54 4.13 1.40
CA PRO A 17 -12.44 4.24 2.35
C PRO A 17 -11.20 3.46 1.89
N PHE A 18 -11.34 2.58 0.89
CA PHE A 18 -10.25 1.73 0.39
C PHE A 18 -9.36 2.41 -0.66
N GLY A 19 -9.67 3.64 -1.11
CA GLY A 19 -8.88 4.33 -2.13
C GLY A 19 -7.39 4.45 -1.80
N GLY A 20 -7.07 4.77 -0.54
CA GLY A 20 -5.67 4.84 -0.07
C GLY A 20 -4.92 3.51 -0.17
N VAL A 21 -5.58 2.38 0.10
CA VAL A 21 -4.96 1.05 0.08
C VAL A 21 -4.55 0.66 -1.34
N VAL A 22 -5.46 0.87 -2.30
CA VAL A 22 -5.21 0.56 -3.72
C VAL A 22 -4.06 1.40 -4.28
N ILE A 23 -3.95 2.68 -3.87
CA ILE A 23 -2.85 3.56 -4.28
C ILE A 23 -1.51 3.03 -3.75
N VAL A 24 -1.43 2.63 -2.49
CA VAL A 24 -0.20 2.06 -1.91
C VAL A 24 0.21 0.79 -2.64
N TRP A 25 -0.75 -0.08 -2.97
CA TRP A 25 -0.49 -1.31 -3.70
C TRP A 25 0.06 -1.02 -5.10
N GLY A 26 -0.57 -0.09 -5.83
CA GLY A 26 -0.06 0.35 -7.13
C GLY A 26 1.37 0.89 -7.05
N ALA A 27 1.65 1.76 -6.06
CA ALA A 27 2.98 2.31 -5.86
C ALA A 27 4.03 1.22 -5.51
N ALA A 28 3.69 0.28 -4.63
CA ALA A 28 4.57 -0.83 -4.26
C ALA A 28 4.86 -1.75 -5.43
N PHE A 29 3.86 -2.05 -6.27
CA PHE A 29 4.02 -2.86 -7.46
C PHE A 29 4.94 -2.20 -8.49
N VAL A 30 4.73 -0.92 -8.77
CA VAL A 30 5.60 -0.14 -9.68
C VAL A 30 7.03 -0.08 -9.16
N ALA A 31 7.21 0.16 -7.85
CA ALA A 31 8.53 0.18 -7.23
C ALA A 31 9.23 -1.20 -7.37
N ALA A 32 8.51 -2.29 -7.11
CA ALA A 32 9.06 -3.64 -7.24
C ALA A 32 9.54 -3.95 -8.67
N ILE A 33 8.75 -3.59 -9.68
CA ILE A 33 9.11 -3.74 -11.09
C ILE A 33 10.32 -2.89 -11.44
N ALA A 34 10.31 -1.61 -11.04
CA ALA A 34 11.42 -0.70 -11.31
C ALA A 34 12.72 -1.22 -10.70
N ILE A 35 12.67 -1.72 -9.47
CA ILE A 35 13.85 -2.29 -8.79
C ILE A 35 14.32 -3.56 -9.52
N GLY A 36 13.40 -4.45 -9.92
CA GLY A 36 13.76 -5.66 -10.66
C GLY A 36 14.43 -5.39 -12.00
N ILE A 37 14.03 -4.32 -12.70
CA ILE A 37 14.55 -3.96 -14.02
C ILE A 37 15.84 -3.14 -13.93
N PHE A 38 15.91 -2.15 -13.04
CA PHE A 38 17.00 -1.16 -13.03
C PHE A 38 18.12 -1.46 -12.02
N VAL A 39 17.90 -2.35 -11.04
CA VAL A 39 18.87 -2.61 -9.95
C VAL A 39 19.56 -3.96 -10.15
N THR A 40 20.89 -3.95 -9.99
CA THR A 40 21.75 -5.14 -10.03
C THR A 40 21.45 -6.10 -8.87
N GLU A 41 21.73 -7.39 -9.05
CA GLU A 41 21.36 -8.42 -8.07
C GLU A 41 21.95 -8.21 -6.68
N GLU A 42 23.18 -7.73 -6.58
CA GLU A 42 23.87 -7.46 -5.31
C GLU A 42 23.14 -6.40 -4.47
N LEU A 43 22.53 -5.40 -5.11
CA LEU A 43 21.88 -4.28 -4.43
C LEU A 43 20.36 -4.44 -4.37
N ARG A 44 19.79 -5.42 -5.08
CA ARG A 44 18.34 -5.60 -5.24
C ARG A 44 17.63 -5.71 -3.90
N VAL A 45 18.17 -6.50 -2.97
CA VAL A 45 17.58 -6.67 -1.63
C VAL A 45 17.56 -5.37 -0.84
N GLN A 46 18.61 -4.56 -0.90
CA GLN A 46 18.67 -3.27 -0.21
C GLN A 46 17.63 -2.29 -0.77
N TRP A 47 17.53 -2.21 -2.09
CA TRP A 47 16.54 -1.36 -2.75
C TRP A 47 15.09 -1.82 -2.52
N LEU A 48 14.84 -3.12 -2.42
CA LEU A 48 13.52 -3.65 -2.04
C LEU A 48 13.13 -3.24 -0.61
N LEU A 49 14.08 -3.24 0.33
CA LEU A 49 13.84 -2.77 1.71
C LEU A 49 13.55 -1.26 1.74
N ILE A 50 14.28 -0.47 0.95
CA ILE A 50 14.03 0.97 0.80
C ILE A 50 12.63 1.21 0.19
N GLY A 51 12.27 0.46 -0.85
CA GLY A 51 10.94 0.50 -1.47
C GLY A 51 9.83 0.13 -0.49
N PHE A 52 10.04 -0.90 0.33
CA PHE A 52 9.10 -1.29 1.39
C PHE A 52 8.93 -0.19 2.43
N GLY A 53 10.02 0.39 2.92
CA GLY A 53 9.98 1.54 3.84
C GLY A 53 9.21 2.73 3.25
N GLY A 54 9.44 3.04 1.97
CA GLY A 54 8.69 4.05 1.23
C GLY A 54 7.19 3.76 1.15
N ALA A 55 6.80 2.51 0.88
CA ALA A 55 5.39 2.10 0.84
C ALA A 55 4.71 2.20 2.21
N VAL A 56 5.42 1.90 3.30
CA VAL A 56 4.94 2.10 4.68
C VAL A 56 4.68 3.59 4.94
N LEU A 57 5.62 4.46 4.62
CA LEU A 57 5.46 5.91 4.80
C LEU A 57 4.32 6.48 3.94
N LEU A 58 4.22 6.04 2.69
CA LEU A 58 3.12 6.42 1.79
C LEU A 58 1.76 5.98 2.34
N SER A 59 1.68 4.77 2.90
CA SER A 59 0.48 4.26 3.55
C SER A 59 0.03 5.15 4.71
N PHE A 60 0.97 5.57 5.57
CA PHE A 60 0.67 6.53 6.63
C PHE A 60 0.20 7.87 6.07
N ALA A 61 0.92 8.45 5.11
CA ALA A 61 0.59 9.75 4.52
C ALA A 61 -0.82 9.77 3.90
N LEU A 62 -1.16 8.76 3.09
CA LEU A 62 -2.46 8.65 2.43
C LEU A 62 -3.61 8.45 3.42
N GLN A 63 -3.37 7.72 4.49
CA GLN A 63 -4.43 7.51 5.48
C GLN A 63 -4.65 8.72 6.39
N LEU A 64 -3.60 9.47 6.71
CA LEU A 64 -3.73 10.77 7.38
C LEU A 64 -4.50 11.76 6.49
N TRP A 65 -4.20 11.79 5.18
CA TRP A 65 -4.90 12.65 4.21
C TRP A 65 -6.41 12.37 4.14
N TYR A 66 -6.82 11.10 4.24
CA TYR A 66 -8.25 10.73 4.22
C TYR A 66 -9.02 11.16 5.48
N GLY A 67 -8.34 11.46 6.59
CA GLY A 67 -8.92 12.13 7.77
C GLY A 67 -9.97 11.33 8.55
N GLN A 68 -10.05 10.00 8.37
CA GLN A 68 -11.09 9.16 8.97
C GLN A 68 -10.48 8.15 9.94
N THR A 69 -10.72 8.34 11.24
CA THR A 69 -10.13 7.56 12.34
C THR A 69 -10.69 6.12 12.40
N SER A 70 -11.92 5.92 11.91
CA SER A 70 -12.54 4.59 11.89
C SER A 70 -11.86 3.68 10.87
N GLY A 71 -11.29 2.56 11.34
CA GLY A 71 -10.61 1.58 10.49
C GLY A 71 -9.19 1.95 10.03
N PHE A 72 -8.56 2.98 10.61
CA PHE A 72 -7.19 3.41 10.25
C PHE A 72 -6.16 2.28 10.39
N ILE A 73 -6.13 1.60 11.54
CA ILE A 73 -5.15 0.53 11.79
C ILE A 73 -5.34 -0.62 10.78
N PHE A 74 -6.59 -1.01 10.52
CA PHE A 74 -6.89 -2.10 9.58
C PHE A 74 -6.47 -1.75 8.15
N ARG A 75 -6.77 -0.53 7.68
CA ARG A 75 -6.36 -0.05 6.35
C ARG A 75 -4.84 0.10 6.23
N THR A 76 -4.17 0.52 7.31
CA THR A 76 -2.71 0.62 7.37
C THR A 76 -2.07 -0.76 7.29
N ALA A 77 -2.53 -1.68 8.13
CA ALA A 77 -2.06 -3.06 8.12
C ALA A 77 -2.29 -3.70 6.74
N ALA A 78 -3.47 -3.54 6.15
CA ALA A 78 -3.78 -4.07 4.82
C ALA A 78 -2.90 -3.47 3.71
N SER A 79 -2.58 -2.18 3.79
CA SER A 79 -1.70 -1.50 2.84
C SER A 79 -0.26 -1.99 2.95
N VAL A 80 0.26 -2.10 4.19
CA VAL A 80 1.62 -2.55 4.46
C VAL A 80 1.80 -4.02 4.11
N LEU A 81 0.86 -4.88 4.50
CA LEU A 81 0.88 -6.31 4.15
C LEU A 81 0.80 -6.52 2.64
N GLY A 82 -0.07 -5.78 1.95
CA GLY A 82 -0.16 -5.87 0.49
C GLY A 82 1.09 -5.36 -0.23
N ALA A 83 1.70 -4.27 0.25
CA ALA A 83 2.98 -3.80 -0.28
C ALA A 83 4.08 -4.85 -0.09
N LEU A 84 4.17 -5.47 1.09
CA LEU A 84 5.12 -6.55 1.36
C LEU A 84 4.91 -7.74 0.42
N LEU A 85 3.65 -8.17 0.23
CA LEU A 85 3.30 -9.26 -0.67
C LEU A 85 3.66 -8.95 -2.12
N LEU A 86 3.37 -7.75 -2.61
CA LEU A 86 3.66 -7.37 -3.99
C LEU A 86 5.17 -7.27 -4.25
N LEU A 87 5.91 -6.63 -3.35
CA LEU A 87 7.37 -6.55 -3.43
C LEU A 87 8.00 -7.95 -3.38
N GLY A 88 7.56 -8.80 -2.46
CA GLY A 88 8.03 -10.17 -2.33
C GLY A 88 7.70 -11.04 -3.55
N MET A 89 6.49 -10.96 -4.07
CA MET A 89 6.05 -11.77 -5.22
C MET A 89 6.78 -11.39 -6.50
N VAL A 90 6.94 -10.09 -6.78
CA VAL A 90 7.72 -9.63 -7.93
C VAL A 90 9.19 -10.01 -7.78
N SER A 91 9.77 -9.81 -6.59
CA SER A 91 11.14 -10.22 -6.30
C SER A 91 11.36 -11.72 -6.49
N ALA A 92 10.44 -12.56 -6.02
CA ALA A 92 10.49 -14.01 -6.22
C ALA A 92 10.45 -14.38 -7.71
N GLY A 93 9.63 -13.69 -8.52
CA GLY A 93 9.60 -13.88 -9.97
C GLY A 93 10.96 -13.60 -10.62
N PHE A 94 11.60 -12.48 -10.29
CA PHE A 94 12.95 -12.16 -10.77
C PHE A 94 14.00 -13.14 -10.25
N GLY A 95 13.94 -13.53 -8.98
CA GLY A 95 14.85 -14.49 -8.39
C GLY A 95 14.76 -15.87 -9.03
N LEU A 96 13.54 -16.32 -9.36
CA LEU A 96 13.32 -17.57 -10.11
C LEU A 96 13.81 -17.46 -11.56
N ALA A 97 13.57 -16.32 -12.22
CA ALA A 97 14.06 -16.09 -13.57
C ALA A 97 15.59 -16.12 -13.67
N ALA A 98 16.29 -15.64 -12.64
CA ALA A 98 17.75 -15.68 -12.56
C ALA A 98 18.32 -17.11 -12.45
N LEU A 99 17.53 -18.11 -12.04
CA LEU A 99 17.94 -19.51 -11.97
C LEU A 99 17.87 -20.22 -13.33
N ILE A 100 17.20 -19.63 -14.32
CA ILE A 100 17.14 -20.20 -15.67
C ILE A 100 18.40 -19.74 -16.42
N PRO A 101 19.34 -20.65 -16.74
CA PRO A 101 20.49 -20.29 -17.56
C PRO A 101 19.98 -19.81 -18.93
N THR A 102 20.43 -18.62 -19.33
CA THR A 102 20.22 -18.06 -20.67
C THR A 102 21.41 -18.35 -21.56
#